data_AF-A0A7S3W0A9-F1
#
_entry.id   AF-A0A7S3W0A9-F1
#
_cell.length_a   1.000
_cell.length_b   1.000
_cell.length_c   1.000
_cell.angle_alpha   90.00
_cell.angle_beta   90.00
_cell.angle_gamma   90.00
#
_symmetry.space_group_name_H-M   'P 1'
#
loop_
_entity.id
_entity.type
_entity.pdbx_description
1 polymer ?
#
loop_
_entity_poly.entity_id
_entity_poly.type
_entity_poly.pdbx_seq_one_letter_code
_entity_poly.pdbx_strand_id
1 'polypeptide(L)'
;FGFIIYEGIDIFCHVRDCEGGCPQTGDIVAFDIEESDKKPGAKVAKNVTGGTGAMKGVMGSGSCKGSVKSFNPVKGFGFIIYEGIDIFCHVRDCEGGCPQTGDIVAFDIEESDKKPGAKVAKNVTGGTG
;
A
#
# COMPACT_ATOMS: atom_id res chain seq x y z
N PHE A 1 10.93 1.60 8.90
CA PHE A 1 10.89 0.74 10.10
C PHE A 1 10.52 1.67 11.26
N GLY A 2 9.82 1.17 12.27
CA GLY A 2 9.30 1.98 13.38
C GLY A 2 9.27 1.19 14.67
N PHE A 3 8.85 1.83 15.75
CA PHE A 3 8.71 1.22 17.08
C PHE A 3 7.30 1.42 17.59
N ILE A 4 6.72 0.37 18.16
CA ILE A 4 5.41 0.36 18.79
C ILE A 4 5.66 0.23 20.28
N ILE A 5 5.04 1.09 21.09
CA ILE A 5 5.13 1.00 22.54
C ILE A 5 4.02 0.09 23.04
N TYR A 6 4.40 -1.03 23.65
CA TYR A 6 3.46 -1.99 24.24
C TYR A 6 3.87 -2.28 25.68
N GLU A 7 2.97 -2.02 26.62
CA GLU A 7 3.22 -2.19 28.06
C GLU A 7 4.51 -1.50 28.57
N GLY A 8 4.87 -0.37 27.96
CA GLY A 8 6.08 0.39 28.30
C GLY A 8 7.38 -0.16 27.69
N ILE A 9 7.28 -1.13 26.77
CA ILE A 9 8.41 -1.71 26.04
C ILE A 9 8.34 -1.29 24.57
N ASP A 10 9.48 -0.90 24.01
CA ASP A 10 9.63 -0.64 22.57
C ASP A 10 9.71 -1.95 21.79
N ILE A 11 8.71 -2.21 20.96
CA ILE A 11 8.65 -3.35 20.05
C ILE A 11 8.94 -2.87 18.63
N PHE A 12 9.86 -3.53 17.94
CA PHE A 12 10.28 -3.12 16.61
C PHE A 12 9.28 -3.59 15.53
N CYS A 13 8.62 -2.68 14.79
CA CYS A 13 7.90 -3.01 13.55
C CYS A 13 8.78 -2.74 12.33
N HIS A 14 8.95 -3.75 11.50
CA HIS A 14 9.46 -3.51 10.15
C HIS A 14 8.30 -3.07 9.24
N VAL A 15 8.54 -2.17 8.29
CA VAL A 15 7.46 -1.66 7.39
C VAL A 15 6.81 -2.81 6.61
N ARG A 16 7.59 -3.83 6.26
CA ARG A 16 7.12 -5.04 5.56
C ARG A 16 6.16 -5.89 6.39
N ASP A 17 6.22 -5.75 7.71
CA ASP A 17 5.45 -6.51 8.69
C ASP A 17 4.22 -5.70 9.16
N CYS A 18 4.08 -4.47 8.65
CA CYS A 18 2.98 -3.56 8.92
C CYS A 18 2.02 -3.57 7.71
N GLU A 19 0.75 -3.88 7.94
CA GLU A 19 -0.32 -4.00 6.94
C GLU A 19 -1.22 -2.76 6.96
N GLY A 20 -1.40 -2.11 5.80
CA GLY A 20 -2.15 -0.86 5.67
C GLY A 20 -1.24 0.37 5.79
N GLY A 21 -1.04 0.85 7.01
CA GLY A 21 -0.28 2.07 7.30
C GLY A 21 0.80 1.86 8.36
N CYS A 22 1.77 2.77 8.45
CA CYS A 22 2.78 2.67 9.50
C CYS A 22 2.21 3.14 10.84
N PRO A 23 2.48 2.43 11.96
CA PRO A 23 2.09 2.88 13.29
C PRO A 23 2.69 4.26 13.58
N GLN A 24 1.85 5.22 13.99
CA GLN A 24 2.32 6.49 14.56
C GLN A 24 2.01 6.59 16.05
N THR A 25 2.69 7.51 16.71
CA THR A 25 2.48 7.79 18.13
C THR A 25 1.03 8.19 18.38
N GLY A 26 0.34 7.42 19.21
CA GLY A 26 -1.07 7.63 19.54
C GLY A 26 -2.04 6.71 18.79
N ASP A 27 -1.57 5.92 17.82
CA ASP A 27 -2.40 4.90 17.18
C ASP A 27 -2.59 3.68 18.07
N ILE A 28 -3.82 3.14 18.02
CA ILE A 28 -4.13 1.82 18.57
C ILE A 28 -3.92 0.81 17.44
N VAL A 29 -2.82 0.09 17.50
CA VAL A 29 -2.46 -0.93 16.52
C VAL A 29 -2.62 -2.33 17.10
N ALA A 30 -2.98 -3.29 16.25
CA ALA A 30 -2.98 -4.71 16.59
C ALA A 30 -1.79 -5.39 15.90
N PHE A 31 -1.08 -6.27 16.60
CA PHE A 31 0.11 -6.95 16.08
C PHE A 31 0.40 -8.22 16.86
N ASP A 32 1.14 -9.11 16.22
CA ASP A 32 1.68 -10.32 16.83
C ASP A 32 3.10 -10.05 17.35
N ILE A 33 3.37 -10.44 18.60
CA ILE A 33 4.69 -10.31 19.22
C ILE A 33 5.48 -11.59 18.93
N GLU A 34 6.62 -11.44 18.26
CA GLU A 34 7.60 -12.51 18.07
C GLU A 34 8.98 -12.09 18.57
N GLU A 35 9.84 -13.08 18.84
CA GLU A 35 11.25 -12.82 19.16
C GLU A 35 12.04 -12.56 17.89
N SER A 36 12.97 -11.61 17.95
CA SER A 36 13.84 -11.31 16.82
C SER A 36 14.90 -12.39 16.66
N ASP A 37 14.94 -13.04 15.49
CA ASP A 37 16.03 -13.96 15.12
C ASP A 37 17.40 -13.25 15.06
N LYS A 38 17.39 -11.92 14.88
CA LYS A 38 18.62 -11.10 14.74
C LYS A 38 19.13 -10.57 16.07
N LYS A 39 18.29 -10.50 17.09
CA LYS A 39 18.64 -9.99 18.42
C LYS A 39 17.93 -10.83 19.49
N PRO A 40 18.66 -11.76 20.13
CA PRO A 40 18.13 -12.51 21.26
C PRO A 40 17.64 -11.54 22.35
N GLY A 41 16.36 -11.68 22.75
CA GLY A 41 15.72 -10.82 23.74
C GLY A 41 15.06 -9.54 23.20
N ALA A 42 15.14 -9.26 21.89
CA ALA A 42 14.38 -8.18 21.26
C ALA A 42 13.05 -8.70 20.72
N LYS A 43 11.95 -7.97 21.00
CA LYS A 43 10.61 -8.27 20.47
C LYS A 43 10.39 -7.54 19.14
N VAL A 44 9.86 -8.25 18.16
CA VAL A 44 9.42 -7.71 16.87
C VAL A 44 7.91 -7.85 16.73
N ALA A 45 7.29 -6.87 16.07
CA ALA A 45 5.87 -6.89 15.77
C ALA A 45 5.67 -7.40 14.33
N LYS A 46 4.82 -8.42 14.16
CA LYS A 46 4.34 -8.92 12.86
C LYS A 46 2.85 -8.67 12.68
N ASN A 47 2.39 -8.69 11.43
CA ASN A 47 0.98 -8.47 11.06
C ASN A 47 0.40 -7.19 11.70
N VAL A 48 1.19 -6.12 11.69
CA VAL A 48 0.83 -4.89 12.40
C VAL A 48 -0.25 -4.16 11.61
N THR A 49 -1.46 -4.10 12.15
CA THR A 49 -2.62 -3.46 11.54
C THR A 49 -3.08 -2.26 12.37
N GLY A 50 -3.83 -1.35 11.76
CA GLY A 50 -4.39 -0.17 12.44
C GLY A 50 -3.46 1.04 12.51
N GLY A 51 -2.29 0.98 11.87
CA GLY A 51 -1.43 2.15 11.72
C GLY A 51 -2.07 3.18 10.79
N THR A 52 -2.26 4.41 11.27
CA THR A 52 -2.79 5.54 10.50
C THR A 52 -1.70 6.47 9.98
N GLY A 53 -0.44 6.22 10.36
CA GLY A 53 0.70 7.00 9.90
C GLY A 53 0.92 6.86 8.41
N ALA A 54 1.25 8.00 7.78
CA ALA A 54 1.65 8.05 6.38
C ALA A 54 2.98 7.29 6.20
N MET A 55 2.93 6.13 5.52
CA MET A 55 4.15 5.50 5.03
C MET A 55 4.83 6.50 4.08
N LYS A 56 6.05 6.93 4.43
CA LYS A 56 6.86 7.76 3.55
C LYS A 56 7.20 6.94 2.30
N GLY A 57 6.41 7.12 1.24
CA GLY A 57 6.71 6.70 -0.13
C GLY A 57 6.01 5.45 -0.66
N VAL A 58 5.13 4.77 0.10
CA VAL A 58 4.34 3.63 -0.42
C VAL A 58 3.01 3.58 0.34
N MET A 59 1.93 4.14 -0.20
CA MET A 59 0.57 3.78 0.25
C MET A 59 0.18 2.54 -0.55
N GLY A 60 0.78 1.41 -0.15
CA GLY A 60 0.72 0.17 -0.93
C GLY A 60 0.47 -1.07 -0.09
N SER A 61 -0.78 -1.53 -0.11
CA SER A 61 -1.22 -2.82 0.42
C SER A 61 -2.49 -3.29 -0.30
N GLY A 62 -2.52 -3.20 -1.63
CA GLY A 62 -3.63 -3.56 -2.52
C GLY A 62 -5.00 -2.99 -2.13
N SER A 63 -5.05 -1.96 -1.28
CA SER A 63 -6.24 -1.64 -0.49
C SER A 63 -7.19 -0.69 -1.22
N CYS A 64 -6.72 0.01 -2.26
CA CYS A 64 -7.56 0.94 -3.02
C CYS A 64 -8.28 0.17 -4.13
N LYS A 65 -9.61 0.11 -4.04
CA LYS A 65 -10.47 -0.43 -5.11
C LYS A 65 -11.08 0.70 -5.91
N GLY A 66 -10.76 0.78 -7.18
CA GLY A 66 -11.26 1.82 -8.08
C GLY A 66 -11.77 1.23 -9.38
N SER A 67 -12.51 2.06 -10.11
CA SER A 67 -13.10 1.69 -11.39
C SER A 67 -12.25 2.25 -12.53
N VAL A 68 -11.86 1.41 -13.47
CA VAL A 68 -11.02 1.82 -14.60
C VAL A 68 -11.82 2.78 -15.49
N LYS A 69 -11.38 4.04 -15.58
CA LYS A 69 -12.03 5.08 -16.38
C LYS A 69 -11.71 4.93 -17.86
N SER A 70 -10.45 4.66 -18.15
CA SER A 70 -9.98 4.37 -19.49
C SER A 70 -8.63 3.68 -19.41
N PHE A 71 -8.41 2.68 -20.25
CA PHE A 71 -7.12 2.02 -20.36
C PHE A 71 -6.80 1.81 -21.84
N ASN A 72 -5.61 2.24 -22.26
CA ASN A 72 -5.17 2.09 -23.63
C ASN A 72 -4.01 1.09 -23.69
N PRO A 73 -4.26 -0.19 -24.07
CA PRO A 73 -3.22 -1.22 -24.11
C PRO A 73 -2.16 -0.93 -25.18
N VAL A 74 -2.51 -0.21 -26.26
CA VAL A 74 -1.56 0.18 -27.32
C VAL A 74 -0.56 1.20 -26.81
N LYS A 75 -1.03 2.16 -26.00
CA LYS A 75 -0.15 3.17 -25.36
C LYS A 75 0.49 2.67 -24.07
N GLY A 76 -0.05 1.61 -23.46
CA GLY A 76 0.44 1.02 -22.21
C GLY A 76 0.10 1.83 -20.95
N PHE A 77 -0.92 2.69 -20.99
CA PHE A 77 -1.33 3.48 -19.81
C PHE A 77 -2.84 3.73 -19.79
N GLY A 78 -3.34 4.11 -18.61
CA GLY A 78 -4.74 4.42 -18.36
C GLY A 78 -4.95 5.26 -17.11
N PHE A 79 -6.22 5.38 -16.72
CA PHE A 79 -6.66 6.09 -15.54
C PHE A 79 -7.72 5.26 -14.80
N ILE A 80 -7.60 5.25 -13.48
CA ILE A 80 -8.54 4.60 -12.58
C ILE A 80 -9.19 5.69 -11.72
N ILE A 81 -10.51 5.63 -11.58
CA ILE A 81 -11.25 6.51 -10.67
C ILE A 81 -11.30 5.85 -9.30
N TYR A 82 -10.84 6.59 -8.29
CA TYR A 82 -10.95 6.20 -6.89
C TYR A 82 -11.42 7.40 -6.07
N GLU A 83 -12.55 7.25 -5.38
CA GLU A 83 -13.15 8.32 -4.55
C GLU A 83 -13.30 9.67 -5.30
N GLY A 84 -13.57 9.63 -6.60
CA GLY A 84 -13.70 10.83 -7.43
C GLY A 84 -12.39 11.47 -7.89
N ILE A 85 -11.25 10.81 -7.64
CA ILE A 85 -9.91 11.25 -8.07
C ILE A 85 -9.45 10.37 -9.23
N ASP A 86 -8.81 10.99 -10.22
CA ASP A 86 -8.14 10.30 -11.32
C ASP A 86 -6.73 9.84 -10.89
N ILE A 87 -6.51 8.52 -10.86
CA ILE A 87 -5.24 7.89 -10.55
C ILE A 87 -4.61 7.36 -11.84
N PHE A 88 -3.36 7.70 -12.10
CA PHE A 88 -2.65 7.27 -13.31
C PHE A 88 -2.22 5.80 -13.19
N CYS A 89 -2.56 4.96 -14.16
CA CYS A 89 -2.19 3.54 -14.16
C CYS A 89 -1.30 3.23 -15.37
N HIS A 90 -0.24 2.45 -15.18
CA HIS A 90 0.65 2.03 -16.25
C HIS A 90 0.62 0.51 -16.40
N VAL A 91 0.70 -0.01 -17.63
CA VAL A 91 0.62 -1.45 -17.93
C VAL A 91 1.71 -2.26 -17.23
N ARG A 92 2.87 -1.65 -16.95
CA ARG A 92 3.98 -2.29 -16.21
C ARG A 92 3.67 -2.50 -14.73
N ASP A 93 2.74 -1.72 -14.20
CA ASP A 93 2.30 -1.80 -12.82
C ASP A 93 1.06 -2.70 -12.67
N CYS A 94 0.53 -3.24 -13.78
CA CYS A 94 -0.57 -4.20 -13.78
C CYS A 94 -0.05 -5.63 -13.67
N GLU A 95 -0.46 -6.35 -12.63
CA GLU A 95 -0.15 -7.75 -12.38
C GLU A 95 -1.39 -8.61 -12.68
N GLY A 96 -1.41 -9.25 -13.84
CA GLY A 96 -2.45 -10.23 -14.22
C GLY A 96 -3.17 -9.98 -15.54
N GLY A 97 -3.00 -8.81 -16.18
CA GLY A 97 -3.63 -8.53 -17.48
C GLY A 97 -3.79 -7.03 -17.75
N CYS A 98 -4.37 -6.69 -18.90
CA CYS A 98 -4.73 -5.32 -19.23
C CYS A 98 -6.14 -5.01 -18.68
N PRO A 99 -6.26 -4.11 -17.69
CA PRO A 99 -7.56 -3.78 -17.11
C PRO A 99 -8.48 -3.12 -18.16
N GLN A 100 -9.77 -3.48 -18.17
CA GLN A 100 -10.73 -2.94 -19.13
C GLN A 100 -11.52 -1.78 -18.53
N THR A 101 -12.05 -0.91 -19.39
CA THR A 101 -12.86 0.23 -18.94
C THR A 101 -14.14 -0.26 -18.25
N GLY A 102 -14.38 0.19 -17.02
CA GLY A 102 -15.49 -0.25 -16.18
C GLY A 102 -15.13 -1.34 -15.17
N ASP A 103 -13.95 -1.97 -15.29
CA ASP A 103 -13.52 -3.00 -14.34
C ASP A 103 -13.22 -2.39 -12.97
N ILE A 104 -13.53 -3.16 -11.92
CA ILE A 104 -13.10 -2.85 -10.56
C ILE A 104 -11.76 -3.55 -10.34
N VAL A 105 -10.73 -2.73 -10.10
CA VAL A 105 -9.36 -3.20 -9.90
C VAL A 105 -8.87 -2.77 -8.52
N ALA A 106 -8.04 -3.61 -7.92
CA ALA A 106 -7.34 -3.31 -6.67
C ALA A 106 -5.94 -2.79 -7.00
N PHE A 107 -5.51 -1.73 -6.34
CA PHE A 107 -4.22 -1.10 -6.60
C PHE A 107 -3.72 -0.31 -5.40
N ASP A 108 -2.49 0.16 -5.54
CA ASP A 108 -1.76 0.97 -4.57
C ASP A 108 -1.58 2.38 -5.09
N ILE A 109 -1.80 3.38 -4.24
CA ILE A 109 -1.65 4.79 -4.63
C ILE A 109 -0.27 5.24 -4.19
N GLU A 110 0.60 5.55 -5.15
CA GLU A 110 1.90 6.14 -4.89
C GLU A 110 1.97 7.56 -5.48
N GLU A 111 2.82 8.41 -4.90
CA GLU A 111 3.13 9.70 -5.51
C GLU A 111 4.10 9.50 -6.69
N SER A 112 3.87 10.20 -7.79
CA SER A 112 4.76 10.11 -8.94
C SER A 112 6.08 10.83 -8.66
N ASP A 113 7.21 10.12 -8.72
CA ASP A 113 8.54 10.73 -8.68
C ASP A 113 8.77 11.74 -9.82
N LYS A 114 8.07 11.54 -10.95
CA LYS A 114 8.18 12.38 -12.15
C LYS A 114 7.29 13.61 -12.09
N LYS A 115 6.22 13.57 -11.30
CA LYS A 115 5.22 14.64 -11.19
C LYS A 115 4.80 14.79 -9.72
N PRO A 116 5.43 15.73 -8.98
CA PRO A 116 5.01 16.04 -7.62
C PRO A 116 3.51 16.37 -7.58
N GLY A 117 2.75 15.68 -6.74
CA GLY A 117 1.30 15.83 -6.60
C GLY A 117 0.44 14.98 -7.55
N ALA A 118 1.03 14.20 -8.46
CA ALA A 118 0.30 13.21 -9.25
C ALA A 118 0.29 11.86 -8.54
N LYS A 119 -0.88 11.22 -8.49
CA LYS A 119 -1.07 9.88 -7.93
C LYS A 119 -0.95 8.81 -9.02
N VAL A 120 -0.19 7.76 -8.75
CA VAL A 120 0.08 6.63 -9.64
C VAL A 120 -0.42 5.35 -8.98
N ALA A 121 -1.12 4.52 -9.74
CA ALA A 121 -1.58 3.21 -9.35
C ALA A 121 -0.47 2.19 -9.57
N LYS A 122 -0.16 1.43 -8.52
CA LYS A 122 0.88 0.40 -8.43
C LYS A 122 0.26 -0.93 -8.02
N ASN A 123 0.91 -2.04 -8.37
CA ASN A 123 0.43 -3.41 -8.09
C ASN A 123 -1.06 -3.59 -8.47
N VAL A 124 -1.42 -3.10 -9.66
CA VAL A 124 -2.80 -3.12 -10.14
C VAL A 124 -3.18 -4.54 -10.46
N THR A 125 -4.08 -5.09 -9.67
CA THR A 125 -4.55 -6.48 -9.75
C THR A 125 -6.07 -6.50 -9.93
N GLY A 126 -6.55 -7.56 -10.59
CA GLY A 126 -7.94 -7.62 -11.02
C GLY A 126 -8.16 -6.88 -12.35
N GLY A 127 -9.26 -7.24 -13.00
CA GLY A 127 -9.51 -6.96 -14.41
C GLY A 127 -9.75 -8.28 -15.13
N THR A 128 -10.70 -8.29 -16.05
CA THR A 128 -11.11 -9.51 -16.79
C THR A 128 -10.35 -9.71 -18.11
N GLY A 129 -9.26 -8.97 -18.31
CA GLY A 129 -8.47 -8.95 -19.55
C GLY A 129 -7.48 -10.10 -19.70
#